data_AF-A0A381ICV0-F1
#
_entry.id   AF-A0A381ICV0-F1
#
_cell.length_a   1.000
_cell.length_b   1.000
_cell.length_c   1.000
_cell.angle_alpha   90.00
_cell.angle_beta   90.00
_cell.angle_gamma   90.00
#
_symmetry.space_group_name_H-M   'P 1'
#
loop_
_entity.id
_entity.type
_entity.pdbx_description
1 polymer ?
#
loop_
_entity_poly.entity_id
_entity_poly.type
_entity_poly.pdbx_seq_one_letter_code
_entity_poly.pdbx_strand_id
1 'polypeptide(L)'
;MIIINYELIVKYNGDILRLEEELGVSVEILNSSYAIITSSNEEDVNILLTYPEIEFIEKPFILQTQDVQSFSSTGITGFKNRTGLTGKGTIIGIIDSGIDYTLPVFRDSDGRSKILYYWDQSIQGNPPEGFREGTLYTNEDINNAIDGSMYIPISTTSLHGTHVAGICATIASDARIIVVRVGNIQTDIFREVQSL
;
A
#
# COMPACT_ATOMS: atom_id res chain seq x y z
N MET A 1 23.69 8.90 15.67
CA MET A 1 24.14 7.89 14.69
C MET A 1 22.98 7.71 13.74
N ILE A 2 23.14 8.08 12.46
CA ILE A 2 22.10 7.89 11.44
C ILE A 2 22.16 6.40 11.09
N ILE A 3 21.08 5.67 11.36
CA ILE A 3 20.95 4.27 10.92
C ILE A 3 20.49 4.35 9.46
N ILE A 4 21.33 3.86 8.56
CA ILE A 4 21.01 3.77 7.14
C ILE A 4 20.48 2.36 6.90
N ASN A 5 19.25 2.25 6.41
CA ASN A 5 18.66 0.98 5.99
C ASN A 5 18.63 0.95 4.47
N TYR A 6 19.14 -0.14 3.90
CA TYR A 6 19.11 -0.47 2.48
C TYR A 6 17.94 -1.40 2.22
N GLU A 7 16.92 -0.90 1.52
CA GLU A 7 15.78 -1.67 1.07
C GLU A 7 15.96 -2.06 -0.40
N LEU A 8 15.63 -3.30 -0.77
CA LEU A 8 15.79 -3.86 -2.10
C LEU A 8 14.61 -4.77 -2.44
N ILE A 9 14.11 -4.68 -3.67
CA ILE A 9 13.17 -5.67 -4.19
C ILE A 9 14.00 -6.74 -4.89
N VAL A 10 13.86 -7.99 -4.46
CA VAL A 10 14.59 -9.12 -5.05
C VAL A 10 13.63 -10.07 -5.73
N LYS A 11 14.03 -10.54 -6.92
CA LYS A 11 13.43 -11.72 -7.52
C LYS A 11 14.17 -12.93 -7.00
N TYR A 12 13.45 -13.90 -6.45
CA TYR A 12 14.05 -15.04 -5.80
C TYR A 12 13.47 -16.39 -6.23
N ASN A 13 14.22 -17.44 -5.97
CA ASN A 13 13.81 -18.84 -6.06
C ASN A 13 14.22 -19.59 -4.80
N GLY A 14 13.58 -20.72 -4.51
CA GLY A 14 13.92 -21.53 -3.35
C GLY A 14 13.57 -20.87 -2.01
N ASP A 15 14.37 -21.15 -0.98
CA ASP A 15 14.13 -20.69 0.39
C ASP A 15 14.96 -19.44 0.73
N ILE A 16 14.37 -18.28 0.45
CA ILE A 16 14.99 -16.97 0.72
C ILE A 16 15.07 -16.63 2.22
N LEU A 17 14.28 -17.28 3.09
CA LEU A 17 14.26 -16.95 4.52
C LEU A 17 15.57 -17.31 5.21
N ARG A 18 16.35 -18.23 4.64
CA ARG A 18 17.68 -18.57 5.14
C ARG A 18 18.65 -17.38 5.15
N LEU A 19 18.45 -16.38 4.28
CA LEU A 19 19.26 -15.16 4.28
C LEU A 19 19.10 -14.36 5.58
N GLU A 20 17.96 -14.47 6.27
CA GLU A 20 17.77 -13.84 7.58
C GLU A 20 18.73 -14.40 8.63
N GLU A 21 18.95 -15.72 8.61
CA GLU A 21 19.86 -16.39 9.56
C GLU A 21 21.34 -16.15 9.22
N GLU A 22 21.69 -16.13 7.93
CA GLU A 22 23.07 -16.02 7.49
C GLU A 22 23.61 -14.59 7.46
N LEU A 23 22.78 -13.64 7.02
CA LEU A 23 23.18 -12.25 6.82
C LEU A 23 22.60 -11.31 7.88
N GLY A 24 21.65 -11.78 8.71
CA GLY A 24 20.96 -10.90 9.66
C GLY A 24 20.08 -9.83 8.98
N VAL A 25 19.72 -10.05 7.71
CA VAL A 25 18.80 -9.17 6.97
C VAL A 25 17.35 -9.47 7.33
N SER A 26 16.46 -8.52 7.05
CA SER A 26 15.01 -8.72 7.16
C SER A 26 14.43 -9.09 5.79
N VAL A 27 13.66 -10.17 5.72
CA VAL A 27 12.98 -10.61 4.49
C VAL A 27 11.46 -10.48 4.64
N GLU A 28 10.83 -9.75 3.72
CA GLU A 28 9.37 -9.67 3.56
C GLU A 28 8.94 -10.30 2.24
N ILE A 29 8.21 -11.41 2.29
CA ILE A 29 7.78 -12.13 1.09
C ILE A 29 6.57 -11.42 0.48
N LEU A 30 6.71 -10.94 -0.76
CA LEU A 30 5.61 -10.32 -1.51
C LEU A 30 4.77 -11.36 -2.25
N ASN A 31 5.43 -12.36 -2.84
CA ASN A 31 4.81 -13.50 -3.52
C ASN A 31 5.85 -14.62 -3.75
N SER A 32 5.49 -15.66 -4.50
CA SER A 32 6.34 -16.83 -4.78
C SER A 32 7.65 -16.55 -5.52
N SER A 33 7.85 -15.33 -6.03
CA SER A 33 9.01 -14.97 -6.83
C SER A 33 9.62 -13.63 -6.45
N TYR A 34 9.00 -12.86 -5.55
CA TYR A 34 9.47 -11.54 -5.14
C TYR A 34 9.42 -11.37 -3.63
N ALA A 35 10.46 -10.75 -3.08
CA ALA A 35 10.56 -10.36 -1.68
C ALA A 35 11.21 -8.98 -1.57
N ILE A 36 11.01 -8.32 -0.43
CA ILE A 36 11.78 -7.15 -0.02
C ILE A 36 12.86 -7.61 0.96
N ILE A 37 14.10 -7.21 0.73
CA ILE A 37 15.21 -7.38 1.67
C ILE A 37 15.58 -6.03 2.24
N THR A 38 15.66 -5.93 3.56
CA THR A 38 16.14 -4.75 4.27
C THR A 38 17.40 -5.10 5.07
N SER A 39 18.50 -4.40 4.81
CA SER A 39 19.77 -4.54 5.54
C SER A 39 20.20 -3.21 6.15
N SER A 40 20.91 -3.26 7.28
CA SER A 40 21.57 -2.11 7.90
C SER A 40 23.05 -1.97 7.51
N ASN A 41 23.56 -2.89 6.68
CA ASN A 41 24.95 -2.94 6.22
C ASN A 41 25.02 -3.06 4.69
N GLU A 42 25.89 -2.26 4.08
CA GLU A 42 26.09 -2.23 2.64
C GLU A 42 26.79 -3.51 2.12
N GLU A 43 27.64 -4.13 2.93
CA GLU A 43 28.34 -5.36 2.55
C GLU A 43 27.36 -6.51 2.29
N ASP A 44 26.32 -6.63 3.14
CA ASP A 44 25.30 -7.68 2.99
C ASP A 44 24.55 -7.53 1.67
N VAL A 45 24.26 -6.29 1.26
CA VAL A 45 23.62 -5.97 -0.02
C VAL A 45 24.49 -6.39 -1.20
N ASN A 46 25.79 -6.09 -1.14
CA ASN A 46 26.73 -6.38 -2.22
C ASN A 46 26.94 -7.87 -2.46
N ILE A 47 26.75 -8.72 -1.44
CA ILE A 47 26.89 -10.18 -1.55
C ILE A 47 25.59 -10.90 -1.91
N LEU A 48 24.42 -10.23 -1.94
CA LEU A 48 23.14 -10.86 -2.26
C LEU A 48 23.17 -11.60 -3.61
N LEU A 49 23.81 -11.05 -4.63
CA LEU A 49 23.93 -11.70 -5.96
C LEU A 49 24.82 -12.96 -5.96
N THR A 50 25.51 -13.26 -4.86
CA THR A 50 26.28 -14.50 -4.70
C THR A 50 25.42 -15.67 -4.22
N TYR A 51 24.22 -15.40 -3.72
CA TYR A 51 23.27 -16.41 -3.29
C TYR A 51 22.49 -16.98 -4.48
N PRO A 52 22.43 -18.31 -4.65
CA PRO A 52 21.70 -18.93 -5.77
C PRO A 52 20.19 -18.68 -5.73
N GLU A 53 19.65 -18.38 -4.55
CA GLU A 53 18.26 -18.02 -4.34
C GLU A 53 17.92 -16.64 -4.96
N ILE A 54 18.89 -15.74 -5.13
CA ILE A 54 18.68 -14.40 -5.68
C ILE A 54 18.91 -14.40 -7.19
N GLU A 55 17.83 -14.23 -7.96
CA GLU A 55 17.91 -14.15 -9.43
C GLU A 55 18.16 -12.72 -9.93
N PHE A 56 17.62 -11.73 -9.22
CA PHE A 56 17.69 -10.34 -9.62
C PHE A 56 17.46 -9.41 -8.43
N ILE A 57 18.08 -8.22 -8.47
CA ILE A 57 17.92 -7.16 -7.47
C ILE A 57 17.51 -5.87 -8.16
N GLU A 58 16.44 -5.27 -7.66
CA GLU A 58 15.93 -3.97 -8.08
C GLU A 58 16.01 -2.98 -6.91
N LYS A 59 16.43 -1.74 -7.20
CA LYS A 59 16.40 -0.66 -6.21
C LYS A 59 14.96 -0.16 -6.04
N PRO A 60 14.51 0.13 -4.81
CA PRO A 60 13.18 0.68 -4.58
C PRO A 60 13.05 2.02 -5.31
N PHE A 61 11.95 2.17 -6.05
CA PHE A 61 11.61 3.41 -6.73
C PHE A 61 10.66 4.23 -5.85
N ILE A 62 11.06 5.45 -5.50
CA ILE A 62 10.18 6.34 -4.73
C ILE A 62 9.04 6.81 -5.66
N LEU A 63 7.82 6.35 -5.37
CA LEU A 63 6.62 6.83 -6.02
C LEU A 63 6.25 8.21 -5.45
N GLN A 64 6.13 9.20 -6.33
CA GLN A 64 5.56 10.51 -5.98
C GLN A 64 4.12 10.60 -6.47
N THR A 65 3.28 11.30 -5.72
CA THR A 65 1.89 11.56 -6.10
C THR A 65 1.83 12.34 -7.41
N GLN A 66 1.06 11.86 -8.38
CA GLN A 66 0.77 12.59 -9.61
C GLN A 66 -0.62 13.23 -9.52
N ASP A 67 -0.67 14.54 -9.29
CA ASP A 67 -1.90 15.31 -9.33
C ASP A 67 -2.37 15.47 -10.78
N VAL A 68 -3.36 14.69 -11.21
CA VAL A 68 -4.07 14.92 -12.47
C VAL A 68 -5.53 15.26 -12.16
N GLN A 69 -5.81 16.54 -11.94
CA GLN A 69 -7.19 17.03 -11.88
C GLN A 69 -7.78 17.14 -13.29
N SER A 70 -8.67 16.21 -13.67
CA SER A 70 -9.58 16.45 -14.79
C SER A 70 -10.83 15.57 -14.69
N PHE A 71 -11.90 16.12 -14.09
CA PHE A 71 -13.19 15.43 -13.98
C PHE A 71 -14.36 16.17 -14.66
N SER A 72 -14.12 17.31 -15.30
CA SER A 72 -15.21 18.15 -15.81
C SER A 72 -15.75 17.79 -17.20
N SER A 73 -15.29 16.71 -17.86
CA SER A 73 -15.63 16.47 -19.27
C SER A 73 -15.77 15.01 -19.73
N THR A 74 -15.93 14.03 -18.83
CA THR A 74 -15.76 12.59 -19.16
C THR A 74 -17.01 11.82 -19.61
N GLY A 75 -18.20 12.44 -19.74
CA GLY A 75 -19.41 11.77 -20.24
C GLY A 75 -19.96 10.63 -19.35
N ILE A 76 -19.42 10.47 -18.13
CA ILE A 76 -19.74 9.38 -17.19
C ILE A 76 -21.23 9.31 -16.87
N THR A 77 -21.91 10.44 -16.69
CA THR A 77 -23.36 10.48 -16.42
C THR A 77 -24.15 9.80 -17.54
N GLY A 78 -23.80 10.07 -18.80
CA GLY A 78 -24.45 9.47 -19.96
C GLY A 78 -24.18 7.96 -20.07
N PHE A 79 -22.98 7.52 -19.70
CA PHE A 79 -22.65 6.09 -19.64
C PHE A 79 -23.44 5.36 -18.55
N LYS A 80 -23.45 5.89 -17.31
CA LYS A 80 -24.16 5.27 -16.18
C LYS A 80 -25.67 5.18 -16.45
N ASN A 81 -26.27 6.23 -17.00
CA ASN A 81 -27.69 6.22 -17.35
C ASN A 81 -28.04 5.18 -18.42
N ARG A 82 -27.11 4.87 -19.33
CA ARG A 82 -27.31 3.89 -20.40
C ARG A 82 -27.09 2.44 -19.96
N THR A 83 -26.12 2.19 -19.09
CA THR A 83 -25.70 0.82 -18.75
C THR A 83 -26.28 0.32 -17.44
N GLY A 84 -26.64 1.22 -16.51
CA GLY A 84 -27.05 0.85 -15.16
C GLY A 84 -25.96 0.16 -14.33
N LEU A 85 -24.70 0.17 -14.80
CA LEU A 85 -23.59 -0.47 -14.10
C LEU A 85 -23.18 0.37 -12.89
N THR A 86 -23.16 -0.27 -11.72
CA THR A 86 -22.82 0.37 -10.44
C THR A 86 -21.50 -0.09 -9.86
N GLY A 87 -20.82 -1.06 -10.49
CA GLY A 87 -19.61 -1.69 -9.95
C GLY A 87 -19.88 -2.78 -8.89
N LYS A 88 -21.15 -3.19 -8.70
CA LYS A 88 -21.51 -4.28 -7.81
C LYS A 88 -20.75 -5.57 -8.17
N GLY A 89 -20.12 -6.19 -7.17
CA GLY A 89 -19.28 -7.38 -7.34
C GLY A 89 -17.83 -7.09 -7.72
N THR A 90 -17.44 -5.81 -7.80
CA THR A 90 -16.06 -5.38 -8.04
C THR A 90 -15.42 -4.87 -6.74
N ILE A 91 -14.13 -5.13 -6.58
CA ILE A 91 -13.28 -4.55 -5.52
C ILE A 91 -12.32 -3.56 -6.18
N ILE A 92 -12.21 -2.35 -5.61
CA ILE A 92 -11.27 -1.31 -6.04
C ILE A 92 -10.16 -1.23 -5.00
N GLY A 93 -8.91 -1.48 -5.42
CA GLY A 93 -7.72 -1.26 -4.61
C GLY A 93 -7.20 0.18 -4.79
N ILE A 94 -6.94 0.86 -3.68
CA ILE A 94 -6.41 2.24 -3.66
C ILE A 94 -5.14 2.25 -2.82
N ILE A 95 -4.01 2.60 -3.43
CA ILE A 95 -2.71 2.72 -2.78
C ILE A 95 -2.31 4.19 -2.90
N ASP A 96 -2.42 4.95 -1.81
CA ASP A 96 -2.28 6.40 -1.84
C ASP A 96 -1.92 6.95 -0.44
N SER A 97 -2.22 8.22 -0.15
CA SER A 97 -1.92 8.91 1.10
C SER A 97 -2.86 8.56 2.28
N GLY A 98 -3.75 7.58 2.08
CA GLY A 98 -4.79 7.17 3.03
C GLY A 98 -6.17 7.68 2.66
N ILE A 99 -7.12 7.59 3.60
CA ILE A 99 -8.53 7.91 3.34
C ILE A 99 -9.21 8.47 4.59
N ASP A 100 -10.06 9.48 4.41
CA ASP A 100 -11.10 9.83 5.37
C ASP A 100 -12.28 8.88 5.18
N TYR A 101 -12.28 7.78 5.94
CA TYR A 101 -13.31 6.75 5.89
C TYR A 101 -14.67 7.21 6.42
N THR A 102 -14.76 8.38 7.05
CA THR A 102 -16.00 8.85 7.69
C THR A 102 -17.00 9.42 6.70
N LEU A 103 -16.53 9.80 5.50
CA LEU A 103 -17.34 10.45 4.47
C LEU A 103 -18.51 9.56 3.98
N PRO A 104 -19.71 10.14 3.78
CA PRO A 104 -20.89 9.38 3.35
C PRO A 104 -20.71 8.62 2.02
N VAL A 105 -19.86 9.12 1.11
CA VAL A 105 -19.59 8.47 -0.18
C VAL A 105 -18.95 7.09 -0.04
N PHE A 106 -18.31 6.80 1.11
CA PHE A 106 -17.71 5.50 1.43
C PHE A 106 -18.65 4.59 2.22
N ARG A 107 -19.92 4.96 2.37
CA ARG A 107 -20.94 4.15 3.02
C ARG A 107 -21.87 3.51 1.99
N ASP A 108 -22.43 2.36 2.33
CA ASP A 108 -23.49 1.72 1.57
C ASP A 108 -24.88 2.23 2.00
N SER A 109 -25.93 1.66 1.41
CA SER A 109 -27.32 2.07 1.66
C SER A 109 -27.76 1.88 3.12
N ASP A 110 -27.09 0.99 3.86
CA ASP A 110 -27.38 0.71 5.26
C ASP A 110 -26.53 1.59 6.20
N GLY A 111 -25.74 2.50 5.63
CA GLY A 111 -24.84 3.39 6.37
C GLY A 111 -23.54 2.71 6.82
N ARG A 112 -23.29 1.46 6.40
CA ARG A 112 -22.08 0.70 6.73
C ARG A 112 -20.97 1.01 5.75
N SER A 113 -19.72 0.84 6.18
CA SER A 113 -18.54 1.08 5.36
C SER A 113 -18.50 0.17 4.11
N LYS A 114 -18.17 0.75 2.95
CA LYS A 114 -17.79 0.04 1.72
C LYS A 114 -16.32 -0.40 1.69
N ILE A 115 -15.52 0.09 2.62
CA ILE A 115 -14.10 -0.23 2.75
C ILE A 115 -13.98 -1.57 3.48
N LEU A 116 -13.52 -2.60 2.79
CA LEU A 116 -13.35 -3.95 3.34
C LEU A 116 -12.14 -4.02 4.27
N TYR A 117 -11.05 -3.39 3.85
CA TYR A 117 -9.79 -3.35 4.57
C TYR A 117 -9.12 -1.99 4.38
N TYR A 118 -8.56 -1.46 5.44
CA TYR A 118 -7.69 -0.29 5.42
C TYR A 118 -6.37 -0.65 6.11
N TRP A 119 -5.28 -0.73 5.35
CA TRP A 119 -3.95 -0.93 5.90
C TRP A 119 -3.19 0.40 5.94
N ASP A 120 -2.83 0.86 7.14
CA ASP A 120 -2.02 2.05 7.32
C ASP A 120 -0.59 1.67 7.70
N GLN A 121 0.33 1.77 6.74
CA GLN A 121 1.75 1.44 6.95
C GLN A 121 2.48 2.41 7.89
N SER A 122 1.89 3.57 8.21
CA SER A 122 2.52 4.55 9.10
C SER A 122 2.20 4.32 10.58
N ILE A 123 1.30 3.39 10.90
CA ILE A 123 0.85 3.11 12.26
C ILE A 123 1.35 1.73 12.65
N GLN A 124 2.32 1.66 13.56
CA GLN A 124 2.82 0.39 14.07
C GLN A 124 1.71 -0.38 14.81
N GLY A 125 1.53 -1.66 14.48
CA GLY A 125 0.51 -2.50 15.11
C GLY A 125 0.45 -3.91 14.53
N ASN A 126 -0.73 -4.31 14.07
CA ASN A 126 -0.99 -5.64 13.54
C ASN A 126 -1.04 -5.58 12.00
N PRO A 127 0.10 -5.80 11.31
CA PRO A 127 0.12 -5.81 9.84
C PRO A 127 -0.61 -7.04 9.28
N PRO A 128 -0.96 -7.03 7.99
CA PRO A 128 -1.44 -8.23 7.30
C PRO A 128 -0.35 -9.32 7.29
N GLU A 129 -0.77 -10.60 7.17
CA GLU A 129 0.15 -11.73 7.07
C GLU A 129 1.17 -11.53 5.94
N GLY A 130 2.45 -11.76 6.26
CA GLY A 130 3.57 -11.57 5.32
C GLY A 130 4.25 -10.19 5.39
N PHE A 131 3.64 -9.20 6.05
CA PHE A 131 4.19 -7.86 6.23
C PHE A 131 4.61 -7.61 7.67
N ARG A 132 5.62 -6.75 7.88
CA ARG A 132 6.15 -6.44 9.22
C ARG A 132 5.65 -5.13 9.80
N GLU A 133 5.23 -4.21 8.94
CA GLU A 133 4.90 -2.83 9.32
C GLU A 133 3.44 -2.45 9.06
N GLY A 134 2.96 -1.51 9.86
CA GLY A 134 1.62 -0.97 9.74
C GLY A 134 0.54 -1.67 10.57
N THR A 135 -0.68 -1.17 10.43
CA THR A 135 -1.87 -1.69 11.10
C THR A 135 -2.98 -1.93 10.09
N LEU A 136 -3.52 -3.15 10.09
CA LEU A 136 -4.68 -3.53 9.30
C LEU A 136 -5.97 -3.29 10.09
N TYR A 137 -6.88 -2.50 9.51
CA TYR A 137 -8.25 -2.33 9.98
C TYR A 137 -9.22 -3.08 9.07
N THR A 138 -10.10 -3.86 9.67
CA THR A 138 -11.16 -4.59 8.98
C THR A 138 -12.39 -3.70 8.75
N ASN A 139 -13.33 -4.17 7.93
CA ASN A 139 -14.63 -3.50 7.80
C ASN A 139 -15.35 -3.34 9.14
N GLU A 140 -15.22 -4.30 10.05
CA GLU A 140 -15.81 -4.22 11.38
C GLU A 140 -15.18 -3.11 12.20
N ASP A 141 -13.85 -3.01 12.24
CA ASP A 141 -13.12 -1.93 12.92
C ASP A 141 -13.53 -0.56 12.38
N ILE A 142 -13.62 -0.42 11.06
CA ILE A 142 -14.00 0.84 10.41
C ILE A 142 -15.42 1.23 10.80
N ASN A 143 -16.34 0.27 10.83
CA ASN A 143 -17.70 0.54 11.26
C ASN A 143 -17.80 0.87 12.76
N ASN A 144 -17.07 0.15 13.60
CA ASN A 144 -16.96 0.46 15.02
C ASN A 144 -16.42 1.88 15.23
N ALA A 145 -15.50 2.33 14.38
CA ALA A 145 -14.98 3.68 14.39
C ALA A 145 -15.99 4.72 13.88
N ILE A 146 -16.80 4.40 12.87
CA ILE A 146 -17.92 5.22 12.41
C ILE A 146 -18.96 5.40 13.54
N ASP A 147 -19.22 4.34 14.31
CA ASP A 147 -20.16 4.33 15.42
C ASP A 147 -19.58 4.96 16.71
N GLY A 148 -18.30 5.34 16.70
CA GLY A 148 -17.60 5.99 17.82
C GLY A 148 -17.17 5.02 18.94
N SER A 149 -17.32 3.72 18.73
CA SER A 149 -16.88 2.67 19.68
C SER A 149 -15.40 2.32 19.58
N MET A 150 -14.75 2.75 18.49
CA MET A 150 -13.32 2.62 18.24
C MET A 150 -12.77 3.93 17.67
N TYR A 151 -11.45 4.13 17.75
CA TYR A 151 -10.78 5.23 17.07
C TYR A 151 -9.78 4.69 16.05
N ILE A 152 -9.92 5.12 14.79
CA ILE A 152 -8.94 4.91 13.73
C ILE A 152 -8.41 6.29 13.32
N PRO A 153 -7.08 6.53 13.39
CA PRO A 153 -6.53 7.83 13.01
C PRO A 153 -6.77 8.13 11.52
N ILE A 154 -7.15 9.37 11.22
CA ILE A 154 -7.20 9.89 9.85
C ILE A 154 -5.98 10.79 9.66
N SER A 155 -5.16 10.48 8.65
CA SER A 155 -3.98 11.29 8.33
C SER A 155 -4.37 12.69 7.89
N THR A 156 -3.62 13.71 8.31
CA THR A 156 -3.70 15.06 7.74
C THR A 156 -3.32 15.10 6.25
N THR A 157 -2.57 14.11 5.77
CA THR A 157 -2.15 13.99 4.36
C THR A 157 -3.10 13.15 3.51
N SER A 158 -4.18 12.59 4.08
CA SER A 158 -5.12 11.70 3.39
C SER A 158 -5.97 12.38 2.30
N LEU A 159 -5.85 13.69 2.10
CA LEU A 159 -6.70 14.45 1.19
C LEU A 159 -6.63 13.94 -0.26
N HIS A 160 -5.45 13.60 -0.76
CA HIS A 160 -5.27 13.09 -2.12
C HIS A 160 -5.95 11.72 -2.30
N GLY A 161 -5.60 10.74 -1.46
CA GLY A 161 -6.23 9.42 -1.50
C GLY A 161 -7.74 9.45 -1.27
N THR A 162 -8.22 10.34 -0.39
CA THR A 162 -9.66 10.58 -0.18
C THR A 162 -10.34 11.10 -1.45
N HIS A 163 -9.71 12.04 -2.16
CA HIS A 163 -10.24 12.59 -3.40
C HIS A 163 -10.28 11.54 -4.51
N VAL A 164 -9.20 10.78 -4.70
CA VAL A 164 -9.13 9.65 -5.65
C VAL A 164 -10.19 8.60 -5.33
N ALA A 165 -10.28 8.19 -4.06
CA ALA A 165 -11.28 7.24 -3.61
C ALA A 165 -12.71 7.74 -3.82
N GLY A 166 -12.97 9.02 -3.55
CA GLY A 166 -14.27 9.65 -3.73
C GLY A 166 -14.73 9.63 -5.19
N ILE A 167 -13.80 9.85 -6.13
CA ILE A 167 -14.06 9.71 -7.56
C ILE A 167 -14.47 8.27 -7.88
N CYS A 168 -13.65 7.29 -7.48
CA CYS A 168 -13.93 5.87 -7.71
C CYS A 168 -15.30 5.47 -7.14
N ALA A 169 -15.58 5.83 -5.89
CA ALA A 169 -16.81 5.51 -5.19
C ALA A 169 -18.05 6.23 -5.75
N THR A 170 -17.88 7.33 -6.49
CA THR A 170 -18.98 8.00 -7.19
C THR A 170 -19.27 7.33 -8.53
N ILE A 171 -18.24 6.88 -9.26
CA ILE A 171 -18.40 6.17 -10.54
C ILE A 171 -18.97 4.78 -10.29
N ALA A 172 -18.33 4.00 -9.42
CA ALA A 172 -18.70 2.64 -9.05
C ALA A 172 -19.31 2.65 -7.64
N SER A 173 -20.57 3.10 -7.54
CA SER A 173 -21.27 3.35 -6.28
C SER A 173 -21.39 2.13 -5.37
N ASP A 174 -21.48 0.94 -5.95
CA ASP A 174 -21.75 -0.32 -5.25
C ASP A 174 -20.49 -1.22 -5.19
N ALA A 175 -19.35 -0.72 -5.63
CA ALA A 175 -18.08 -1.41 -5.48
C ALA A 175 -17.63 -1.39 -4.01
N ARG A 176 -16.89 -2.43 -3.63
CA ARG A 176 -16.19 -2.49 -2.34
C ARG A 176 -14.77 -1.97 -2.52
N ILE A 177 -14.17 -1.44 -1.46
CA ILE A 177 -12.88 -0.74 -1.53
C ILE A 177 -11.88 -1.41 -0.61
N ILE A 178 -10.63 -1.54 -1.04
CA ILE A 178 -9.48 -1.83 -0.19
C ILE A 178 -8.53 -0.64 -0.29
N VAL A 179 -8.08 -0.12 0.85
CA VAL A 179 -7.19 1.04 0.90
C VAL A 179 -5.88 0.66 1.58
N VAL A 180 -4.77 1.08 0.98
CA VAL A 180 -3.45 1.05 1.58
C VAL A 180 -2.93 2.48 1.65
N ARG A 181 -2.63 2.95 2.85
CA ARG A 181 -1.84 4.16 3.03
C ARG A 181 -0.37 3.79 3.03
N VAL A 182 0.36 4.31 2.07
CA VAL A 182 1.81 4.10 1.98
C VAL A 182 2.51 4.92 3.05
N GLY A 183 3.44 4.30 3.78
CA GLY A 183 4.28 4.97 4.76
C GLY A 183 5.28 5.93 4.12
N ASN A 184 5.84 6.84 4.91
CA ASN A 184 6.99 7.63 4.46
C ASN A 184 8.26 6.79 4.63
N ILE A 185 8.67 6.09 3.58
CA ILE A 185 9.98 5.43 3.57
C ILE A 185 11.04 6.51 3.32
N GLN A 186 11.78 6.89 4.37
CA GLN A 186 13.06 7.59 4.23
C GLN A 186 14.17 6.54 4.12
N THR A 187 14.32 5.92 2.96
CA THR A 187 15.51 5.13 2.63
C THR A 187 16.33 5.94 1.63
N ASP A 188 17.60 6.20 1.97
CA ASP A 188 18.50 6.97 1.11
C ASP A 188 18.78 6.16 -0.17
N ILE A 189 18.57 6.78 -1.32
CA ILE A 189 18.72 6.14 -2.62
C ILE A 189 20.23 6.00 -2.87
N PHE A 190 20.69 4.74 -2.99
CA PHE A 190 22.02 4.35 -3.41
C PHE A 190 22.50 5.15 -4.64
N ARG A 191 23.27 6.24 -4.43
CA ARG A 191 24.01 6.93 -5.49
C ARG A 191 25.30 6.16 -5.73
N GLU A 192 25.36 5.46 -6.86
CA GLU A 192 26.58 4.83 -7.36
C GLU A 192 27.77 5.80 -7.29
N VAL A 193 28.85 5.36 -6.65
CA VAL A 193 30.18 5.85 -6.98
C VAL A 193 30.67 5.05 -8.19
N GLN A 194 30.59 5.72 -9.34
CA GLN A 194 31.38 5.55 -10.57
C GLN A 194 31.51 4.17 -11.24
N SER A 195 30.97 4.14 -12.46
CA SER A 195 31.52 3.58 -13.70
C SER A 195 32.96 3.02 -13.63
N LEU A 196 33.11 1.78 -14.10
CA LEU A 196 34.28 1.36 -14.88
C LEU A 196 33.92 1.40 -16.38
#